data_AF-A0AAU6HDZ9-F1
#
_entry.id   AF-A0AAU6HDZ9-F1
#
_cell.length_a   1.000
_cell.length_b   1.000
_cell.length_c   1.000
_cell.angle_alpha   90.00
_cell.angle_beta   90.00
_cell.angle_gamma   90.00
#
_symmetry.space_group_name_H-M   'P 1'
#
loop_
_entity.id
_entity.type
_entity.pdbx_description
1 polymer ?
#
loop_
_entity_poly.entity_id
_entity_poly.type
_entity_poly.pdbx_seq_one_letter_code
_entity_poly.pdbx_strand_id
1 'polypeptide(L)'
;MFTEMRRFLMWLDKRWPPERNELSVLSSSDLEDYGKHLLARFPNNRSQRESSRGGVRLLWRWRLQMGEHALRFEPLHLDGWRESSSTGRGENKTDRLPEEVLGPLLVWALRFIDDFAPDILEADREWRASREKRVGRYLERSAVGPSLQAILDEYVAAGRPLPGWRGQPSLTHFSRLLGCRHDAVRPHHAALAAAAAVVGVTEGAFLDGSVQGRLDGEPWVDSIATNHESANSLARLSRILHASCYVVIAFLSGMRESEVKHIKRDCIEIKYDEDGRPYRWKLSSLAFKGEDEVEGVPATWTVCATVVRAVEMLEKLQPKTCDYLFTGLLHGNGAKKSSNEVEGNRATNAHLNDLVAFVNQLCADRGRSDIIADSAGRPFKLKTSYFRRTLAWHIARRPGGLIALAIQYGHMRTVLDARTSSGYGSRSRGGIHGVLDVETALAAANTAARLRDQAAAGEKISGPAARRALTAAAHTPKFEGRIVPAKFAKKAASFLARDGIVLFDNPGAMLICAFKRDNALCEPDPDATAPRQYDCRPGCGNTVRTDTHARLLRERADELDQLAASAPGPVSRRLKASANRFRTMADTHDTIAQSAKALT
;
A
#
# COMPACT_ATOMS: atom_id res chain seq x y z
N MET A 1 5.77 -30.43 0.10
CA MET A 1 6.64 -30.85 1.23
C MET A 1 6.76 -32.37 1.29
N PHE A 2 5.67 -33.12 1.54
CA PHE A 2 5.69 -34.60 1.52
C PHE A 2 6.27 -35.19 0.22
N THR A 3 5.90 -34.62 -0.93
CA THR A 3 6.44 -35.00 -2.26
C THR A 3 7.96 -34.93 -2.34
N GLU A 4 8.57 -33.98 -1.65
CA GLU A 4 10.01 -33.74 -1.69
C GLU A 4 10.76 -34.71 -0.77
N MET A 5 10.19 -35.02 0.41
CA MET A 5 10.71 -36.08 1.29
C MET A 5 10.64 -37.44 0.60
N ARG A 6 9.50 -37.78 -0.01
CA ARG A 6 9.35 -39.02 -0.80
C ARG A 6 10.40 -39.12 -1.91
N ARG A 7 10.67 -38.01 -2.61
CA ARG A 7 11.70 -37.98 -3.66
C ARG A 7 13.09 -38.30 -3.12
N PHE A 8 13.44 -37.76 -1.96
CA PHE A 8 14.72 -38.04 -1.32
C PHE A 8 14.82 -39.50 -0.86
N LEU A 9 13.80 -40.02 -0.17
CA LEU A 9 13.79 -41.39 0.33
C LEU A 9 13.82 -42.43 -0.81
N MET A 10 13.04 -42.21 -1.89
CA MET A 10 13.09 -43.07 -3.08
C MET A 10 14.41 -42.98 -3.84
N TRP A 11 15.15 -41.87 -3.69
CA TRP A 11 16.48 -41.74 -4.27
C TRP A 11 17.52 -42.52 -3.45
N LEU A 12 17.42 -42.49 -2.12
CA LEU A 12 18.26 -43.29 -1.22
C LEU A 12 18.02 -44.79 -1.43
N ASP A 13 16.76 -45.22 -1.45
CA ASP A 13 16.34 -46.62 -1.63
C ASP A 13 16.95 -47.29 -2.88
N LYS A 14 17.15 -46.52 -3.96
CA LYS A 14 17.76 -47.02 -5.20
C LYS A 14 19.28 -47.18 -5.14
N ARG A 15 19.93 -46.61 -4.13
CA ARG A 15 21.38 -46.42 -4.08
C ARG A 15 22.02 -47.05 -2.85
N TRP A 16 21.24 -47.21 -1.79
CA TRP A 16 21.65 -47.86 -0.57
C TRP A 16 21.37 -49.37 -0.65
N PRO A 17 22.24 -50.22 -0.07
CA PRO A 17 21.94 -51.63 0.07
C PRO A 17 20.73 -51.82 1.02
N PRO A 18 19.99 -52.93 0.91
CA PRO A 18 18.78 -53.16 1.71
C PRO A 18 19.01 -53.11 3.22
N GLU A 19 20.23 -53.39 3.70
CA GLU A 19 20.58 -53.31 5.12
C GLU A 19 20.76 -51.87 5.63
N ARG A 20 20.89 -50.89 4.73
CA ARG A 20 21.07 -49.46 5.08
C ARG A 20 19.74 -48.72 4.94
N ASN A 21 18.96 -48.70 6.01
CA ASN A 21 17.58 -48.17 6.02
C ASN A 21 17.31 -47.06 7.05
N GLU A 22 18.32 -46.56 7.75
CA GLU A 22 18.17 -45.50 8.76
C GLU A 22 18.69 -44.14 8.29
N LEU A 23 18.05 -43.04 8.73
CA LEU A 23 18.56 -41.69 8.45
C LEU A 23 19.77 -41.33 9.33
N SER A 24 19.97 -42.06 10.43
CA SER A 24 21.10 -41.92 11.37
C SER A 24 22.45 -42.19 10.71
N VAL A 25 22.48 -43.06 9.69
CA VAL A 25 23.68 -43.46 8.95
C VAL A 25 23.93 -42.61 7.70
N LEU A 26 23.12 -41.57 7.44
CA LEU A 26 23.39 -40.60 6.38
C LEU A 26 24.73 -39.89 6.65
N SER A 27 25.54 -39.74 5.62
CA SER A 27 26.78 -38.96 5.65
C SER A 27 26.64 -37.66 4.86
N SER A 28 27.60 -36.74 5.03
CA SER A 28 27.71 -35.54 4.19
C SER A 28 27.83 -35.89 2.70
N SER A 29 28.57 -36.94 2.36
CA SER A 29 28.78 -37.43 1.00
C SER A 29 27.47 -37.88 0.32
N ASP A 30 26.58 -38.55 1.06
CA ASP A 30 25.25 -38.93 0.53
C ASP A 30 24.42 -37.69 0.15
N LEU A 31 24.53 -36.61 0.92
CA LEU A 31 23.84 -35.35 0.62
C LEU A 31 24.49 -34.57 -0.53
N GLU A 32 25.81 -34.60 -0.66
CA GLU A 32 26.50 -34.05 -1.83
C GLU A 32 26.07 -34.76 -3.13
N ASP A 33 25.98 -36.08 -3.09
CA ASP A 33 25.51 -36.90 -4.20
C ASP A 33 24.03 -36.64 -4.53
N TYR A 34 23.21 -36.39 -3.52
CA TYR A 34 21.83 -35.94 -3.74
C TYR A 34 21.82 -34.55 -4.41
N GLY A 35 22.71 -33.66 -4.01
CA GLY A 35 22.93 -32.36 -4.66
C GLY A 35 23.23 -32.49 -6.16
N LYS A 36 24.15 -33.40 -6.53
CA LYS A 36 24.47 -33.73 -7.94
C LYS A 36 23.26 -34.32 -8.67
N HIS A 37 22.51 -35.21 -8.02
CA HIS A 37 21.27 -35.77 -8.58
C HIS A 37 20.23 -34.69 -8.88
N LEU A 38 20.02 -33.74 -7.97
CA LEU A 38 19.10 -32.63 -8.18
C LEU A 38 19.53 -31.72 -9.34
N LEU A 39 20.84 -31.49 -9.51
CA LEU A 39 21.38 -30.75 -10.66
C LEU A 39 21.10 -31.47 -11.97
N ALA A 40 21.29 -32.79 -12.04
CA ALA A 40 21.00 -33.59 -13.23
C ALA A 40 19.49 -33.69 -13.53
N ARG A 41 18.67 -33.85 -12.49
CA ARG A 41 17.21 -34.04 -12.64
C ARG A 41 16.47 -32.75 -12.98
N PHE A 42 16.92 -31.63 -12.43
CA PHE A 42 16.28 -30.33 -12.58
C PHE A 42 17.29 -29.28 -13.05
N PRO A 43 17.96 -29.43 -14.19
CA PRO A 43 19.12 -28.60 -14.57
C PRO A 43 18.79 -27.10 -14.62
N ASN A 44 17.59 -26.76 -15.10
CA ASN A 44 17.14 -25.37 -15.25
C ASN A 44 16.10 -24.93 -14.20
N ASN A 45 15.79 -25.75 -13.20
CA ASN A 45 14.74 -25.45 -12.21
C ASN A 45 15.30 -25.39 -10.79
N ARG A 46 15.98 -24.27 -10.49
CA ARG A 46 16.57 -24.02 -9.17
C ARG A 46 15.54 -24.02 -8.04
N SER A 47 14.35 -23.45 -8.26
CA SER A 47 13.29 -23.43 -7.24
C SER A 47 12.90 -24.84 -6.82
N GLN A 48 12.80 -25.76 -7.79
CA GLN A 48 12.51 -27.16 -7.51
C GLN A 48 13.65 -27.83 -6.75
N ARG A 49 14.92 -27.55 -7.09
CA ARG A 49 16.09 -28.06 -6.34
C ARG A 49 16.11 -27.53 -4.90
N GLU A 50 15.80 -26.25 -4.67
CA GLU A 50 15.67 -25.69 -3.32
C GLU A 50 14.53 -26.34 -2.53
N SER A 51 13.36 -26.54 -3.14
CA SER A 51 12.25 -27.27 -2.50
C SER A 51 12.63 -28.71 -2.14
N SER A 52 13.39 -29.40 -2.99
CA SER A 52 13.88 -30.76 -2.72
C SER A 52 14.84 -30.82 -1.55
N ARG A 53 15.81 -29.89 -1.47
CA ARG A 53 16.71 -29.76 -0.31
C ARG A 53 15.96 -29.38 0.97
N GLY A 54 14.89 -28.59 0.84
CA GLY A 54 13.99 -28.26 1.94
C GLY A 54 13.30 -29.49 2.55
N GLY A 55 12.94 -30.47 1.72
CA GLY A 55 12.39 -31.76 2.18
C GLY A 55 13.35 -32.53 3.09
N VAL A 56 14.64 -32.58 2.73
CA VAL A 56 15.69 -33.23 3.54
C VAL A 56 15.91 -32.50 4.86
N ARG A 57 15.94 -31.16 4.84
CA ARG A 57 16.08 -30.36 6.06
C ARG A 57 14.89 -30.55 7.02
N LEU A 58 13.70 -30.82 6.50
CA LEU A 58 12.53 -31.10 7.34
C LEU A 58 12.72 -32.38 8.16
N LEU A 59 13.33 -33.43 7.58
CA LEU A 59 13.68 -34.66 8.31
C LEU A 59 14.59 -34.36 9.51
N TRP A 60 15.58 -33.47 9.33
CA TRP A 60 16.44 -33.02 10.45
C TRP A 60 15.69 -32.17 11.49
N ARG A 61 14.73 -31.34 11.07
CA ARG A 61 13.92 -30.53 12.01
C ARG A 61 13.07 -31.40 12.93
N TRP A 62 12.62 -32.54 12.44
CA TRP A 62 11.82 -33.50 13.19
C TRP A 62 12.65 -34.59 13.91
N ARG A 63 13.97 -34.37 14.04
CA ARG A 63 14.88 -35.33 14.68
C ARG A 63 14.48 -35.72 16.11
N LEU A 64 13.89 -34.78 16.87
CA LEU A 64 13.46 -35.02 18.24
C LEU A 64 12.32 -36.05 18.32
N GLN A 65 11.53 -36.18 17.25
CA GLN A 65 10.46 -37.16 17.12
C GLN A 65 10.94 -38.49 16.51
N MET A 66 12.16 -38.54 15.99
CA MET A 66 12.72 -39.71 15.27
C MET A 66 13.75 -40.50 16.10
N GLY A 67 14.13 -40.01 17.29
CA GLY A 67 15.01 -40.73 18.22
C GLY A 67 16.37 -41.11 17.60
N GLU A 68 16.79 -42.35 17.82
CA GLU A 68 18.09 -42.88 17.37
C GLU A 68 18.25 -42.96 15.85
N HIS A 69 17.14 -43.03 15.12
CA HIS A 69 17.10 -43.12 13.65
C HIS A 69 17.19 -41.76 12.96
N ALA A 70 17.27 -40.67 13.72
CA ALA A 70 17.23 -39.32 13.17
C ALA A 70 18.49 -38.92 12.40
N LEU A 71 18.32 -38.05 11.41
CA LEU A 71 19.45 -37.40 10.73
C LEU A 71 20.30 -36.61 11.73
N ARG A 72 21.58 -36.98 11.86
CA ARG A 72 22.46 -36.55 12.96
C ARG A 72 23.10 -35.17 12.82
N PHE A 73 23.06 -34.58 11.63
CA PHE A 73 23.70 -33.28 11.35
C PHE A 73 22.79 -32.37 10.53
N GLU A 74 22.91 -31.05 10.70
CA GLU A 74 22.08 -30.11 9.94
C GLU A 74 22.62 -29.97 8.50
N PRO A 75 21.84 -30.28 7.46
CA PRO A 75 22.29 -30.17 6.08
C PRO A 75 22.76 -28.75 5.69
N LEU A 76 22.28 -27.71 6.38
CA LEU A 76 22.69 -26.33 6.13
C LEU A 76 24.16 -26.05 6.40
N HIS A 77 24.82 -26.85 7.23
CA HIS A 77 26.23 -26.69 7.56
C HIS A 77 27.16 -27.32 6.52
N LEU A 78 26.62 -28.03 5.52
CA LEU A 78 27.41 -28.57 4.42
C LEU A 78 27.71 -27.49 3.37
N ASP A 79 28.99 -27.36 3.02
CA ASP A 79 29.43 -26.51 1.93
C ASP A 79 28.80 -26.95 0.61
N GLY A 80 28.31 -25.99 -0.18
CA GLY A 80 27.64 -26.27 -1.45
C GLY A 80 26.21 -26.85 -1.34
N TRP A 81 25.72 -27.17 -0.14
CA TRP A 81 24.33 -27.62 0.02
C TRP A 81 23.33 -26.52 -0.36
N ARG A 82 23.67 -25.26 -0.09
CA ARG A 82 22.99 -24.12 -0.71
C ARG A 82 23.64 -23.83 -2.05
N GLU A 83 22.84 -23.78 -3.10
CA GLU A 83 23.29 -23.17 -4.34
C GLU A 83 23.56 -21.69 -4.09
N SER A 84 24.80 -21.26 -4.34
CA SER A 84 25.18 -19.86 -4.27
C SER A 84 24.23 -19.05 -5.15
N SER A 85 23.60 -18.04 -4.55
CA SER A 85 22.66 -17.20 -5.26
C SER A 85 23.41 -16.27 -6.21
N SER A 86 23.81 -16.74 -7.39
CA SER A 86 24.21 -15.84 -8.49
C SER A 86 23.03 -15.01 -9.00
N THR A 87 21.81 -15.39 -8.62
CA THR A 87 20.64 -14.53 -8.56
C THR A 87 19.95 -14.80 -7.23
N GLY A 88 19.86 -13.81 -6.34
CA GLY A 88 18.83 -13.85 -5.30
C GLY A 88 17.48 -14.16 -5.97
N ARG A 89 16.54 -14.80 -5.26
CA ARG A 89 15.13 -14.81 -5.69
C ARG A 89 14.85 -13.44 -6.28
N GLY A 90 14.53 -13.41 -7.57
CA GLY A 90 14.22 -12.16 -8.25
C GLY A 90 13.27 -11.39 -7.35
N GLU A 91 13.72 -10.21 -6.95
CA GLU A 91 12.93 -9.19 -6.27
C GLU A 91 11.53 -9.16 -6.90
N ASN A 92 10.48 -8.89 -6.12
CA ASN A 92 9.16 -8.65 -6.70
C ASN A 92 9.32 -7.63 -7.83
N LYS A 93 9.27 -8.09 -9.07
CA LYS A 93 9.40 -7.30 -10.31
C LYS A 93 8.23 -6.33 -10.51
N THR A 94 7.41 -6.14 -9.47
CA THR A 94 6.26 -5.27 -9.56
C THR A 94 6.77 -3.85 -9.39
N ASP A 95 6.81 -3.12 -10.50
CA ASP A 95 7.15 -1.70 -10.51
C ASP A 95 6.21 -0.90 -9.60
N ARG A 96 6.60 0.32 -9.25
CA ARG A 96 5.71 1.26 -8.54
C ARG A 96 4.51 1.62 -9.44
N LEU A 97 3.43 2.12 -8.86
CA LEU A 97 2.40 2.78 -9.66
C LEU A 97 3.02 4.03 -10.31
N PRO A 98 2.88 4.20 -11.63
CA PRO A 98 3.19 5.46 -12.28
C PRO A 98 2.34 6.59 -11.68
N GLU A 99 2.87 7.81 -11.68
CA GLU A 99 2.22 8.97 -11.05
C GLU A 99 0.92 9.33 -11.79
N GLU A 100 0.94 9.17 -13.11
CA GLU A 100 -0.21 9.31 -14.02
C GLU A 100 -1.35 8.32 -13.73
N VAL A 101 -1.06 7.18 -13.08
CA VAL A 101 -2.07 6.21 -12.63
C VAL A 101 -2.50 6.51 -11.19
N LEU A 102 -1.52 6.82 -10.33
CA LEU A 102 -1.74 6.99 -8.89
C LEU A 102 -2.65 8.18 -8.58
N GLY A 103 -2.44 9.31 -9.25
CA GLY A 103 -3.23 10.52 -9.04
C GLY A 103 -4.74 10.28 -9.29
N PRO A 104 -5.15 9.92 -10.51
CA PRO A 104 -6.55 9.60 -10.81
C PRO A 104 -7.12 8.50 -9.91
N LEU A 105 -6.35 7.43 -9.65
CA LEU A 105 -6.80 6.33 -8.78
C LEU A 105 -7.16 6.81 -7.37
N LEU A 106 -6.33 7.65 -6.76
CA LEU A 106 -6.59 8.17 -5.42
C LEU A 106 -7.75 9.17 -5.42
N VAL A 107 -7.83 10.05 -6.41
CA VAL A 107 -8.95 11.00 -6.55
C VAL A 107 -10.28 10.25 -6.65
N TRP A 108 -10.36 9.23 -7.50
CA TRP A 108 -11.57 8.42 -7.64
C TRP A 108 -11.88 7.61 -6.39
N ALA A 109 -10.88 6.98 -5.76
CA ALA A 109 -11.10 6.21 -4.53
C ALA A 109 -11.63 7.11 -3.40
N LEU A 110 -11.09 8.32 -3.26
CA LEU A 110 -11.58 9.30 -2.28
C LEU A 110 -12.98 9.80 -2.63
N ARG A 111 -13.28 10.08 -3.89
CA ARG A 111 -14.63 10.44 -4.36
C ARG A 111 -15.66 9.36 -4.03
N PHE A 112 -15.32 8.08 -4.22
CA PHE A 112 -16.19 6.98 -3.81
C PHE A 112 -16.47 6.96 -2.31
N ILE A 113 -15.47 7.29 -1.47
CA ILE A 113 -15.61 7.30 -0.01
C ILE A 113 -16.35 8.54 0.49
N ASP A 114 -15.99 9.71 -0.01
CA ASP A 114 -16.44 11.00 0.52
C ASP A 114 -17.77 11.45 -0.14
N ASP A 115 -17.95 11.20 -1.44
CA ASP A 115 -19.10 11.74 -2.20
C ASP A 115 -20.17 10.67 -2.52
N PHE A 116 -19.78 9.43 -2.85
CA PHE A 116 -20.72 8.41 -3.36
C PHE A 116 -21.12 7.34 -2.33
N ALA A 117 -20.36 7.19 -1.26
CA ALA A 117 -20.65 6.20 -0.22
C ALA A 117 -22.05 6.36 0.40
N PRO A 118 -22.59 7.57 0.66
CA PRO A 118 -23.93 7.72 1.22
C PRO A 118 -25.02 7.03 0.39
N ASP A 119 -24.98 7.18 -0.94
CA ASP A 119 -25.97 6.57 -1.85
C ASP A 119 -25.87 5.04 -1.82
N ILE A 120 -24.65 4.51 -1.85
CA ILE A 120 -24.39 3.06 -1.82
C ILE A 120 -24.83 2.46 -0.47
N LEU A 121 -24.56 3.15 0.63
CA LEU A 121 -24.93 2.69 1.97
C LEU A 121 -26.43 2.78 2.21
N GLU A 122 -27.12 3.80 1.69
CA GLU A 122 -28.58 3.86 1.76
C GLU A 122 -29.23 2.72 0.97
N ALA A 123 -28.74 2.48 -0.24
CA ALA A 123 -29.17 1.35 -1.06
C ALA A 123 -28.90 -0.01 -0.37
N ASP A 124 -27.75 -0.18 0.29
CA ASP A 124 -27.45 -1.36 1.13
C ASP A 124 -28.45 -1.50 2.29
N ARG A 125 -28.78 -0.41 3.00
CA ARG A 125 -29.76 -0.42 4.09
C ARG A 125 -31.14 -0.86 3.61
N GLU A 126 -31.65 -0.26 2.53
CA GLU A 126 -32.94 -0.62 1.95
C GLU A 126 -32.96 -2.09 1.50
N TRP A 127 -31.88 -2.53 0.83
CA TRP A 127 -31.74 -3.91 0.38
C TRP A 127 -31.73 -4.90 1.56
N ARG A 128 -31.03 -4.61 2.66
CA ARG A 128 -31.01 -5.44 3.87
C ARG A 128 -32.37 -5.49 4.55
N ALA A 129 -33.01 -4.34 4.75
CA ALA A 129 -34.34 -4.26 5.36
C ALA A 129 -35.36 -5.10 4.58
N SER A 130 -35.28 -5.09 3.25
CA SER A 130 -36.15 -5.92 2.40
C SER A 130 -35.92 -7.43 2.55
N ARG A 131 -34.68 -7.85 2.90
CA ARG A 131 -34.35 -9.26 3.17
C ARG A 131 -34.73 -9.69 4.58
N GLU A 132 -34.56 -8.83 5.58
CA GLU A 132 -34.99 -9.13 6.95
C GLU A 132 -36.52 -9.35 7.01
N LYS A 133 -37.30 -8.56 6.26
CA LYS A 133 -38.74 -8.80 6.08
C LYS A 133 -39.07 -10.20 5.54
N ARG A 134 -38.21 -10.80 4.70
CA ARG A 134 -38.38 -12.19 4.21
C ARG A 134 -38.08 -13.26 5.26
N VAL A 135 -37.32 -12.94 6.31
CA VAL A 135 -37.07 -13.86 7.43
C VAL A 135 -38.21 -13.83 8.45
N GLY A 136 -39.05 -12.78 8.42
CA GLY A 136 -40.31 -12.70 9.16
C GLY A 136 -41.45 -13.55 8.60
N ARG A 137 -42.69 -13.31 9.06
CA ARG A 137 -43.89 -14.03 8.57
C ARG A 137 -44.21 -13.54 7.15
N TYR A 138 -44.03 -14.42 6.16
CA TYR A 138 -44.39 -14.14 4.77
C TYR A 138 -45.86 -13.73 4.64
N LEU A 139 -46.15 -12.88 3.67
CA LEU A 139 -47.53 -12.60 3.25
C LEU A 139 -48.24 -13.93 2.91
N GLU A 140 -49.46 -14.11 3.41
CA GLU A 140 -50.25 -15.30 3.09
C GLU A 140 -50.52 -15.39 1.59
N ARG A 141 -50.47 -16.61 1.03
CA ARG A 141 -50.64 -16.82 -0.42
C ARG A 141 -51.95 -16.24 -0.96
N SER A 142 -53.03 -16.28 -0.16
CA SER A 142 -54.34 -15.69 -0.50
C SER A 142 -54.28 -14.16 -0.65
N ALA A 143 -53.42 -13.48 0.10
CA ALA A 143 -53.28 -12.03 0.09
C ALA A 143 -52.31 -11.52 -1.01
N VAL A 144 -51.48 -12.40 -1.60
CA VAL A 144 -50.50 -12.00 -2.64
C VAL A 144 -51.18 -11.40 -3.86
N GLY A 145 -52.26 -12.00 -4.35
CA GLY A 145 -52.98 -11.52 -5.53
C GLY A 145 -53.57 -10.11 -5.35
N PRO A 146 -54.42 -9.88 -4.33
CA PRO A 146 -54.99 -8.56 -4.05
C PRO A 146 -53.91 -7.49 -3.79
N SER A 147 -52.88 -7.81 -2.99
CA SER A 147 -51.80 -6.86 -2.70
C SER A 147 -50.96 -6.53 -3.93
N LEU A 148 -50.70 -7.52 -4.80
CA LEU A 148 -50.02 -7.27 -6.07
C LEU A 148 -50.87 -6.38 -6.96
N GLN A 149 -52.17 -6.65 -7.07
CA GLN A 149 -53.06 -5.84 -7.91
C GLN A 149 -53.09 -4.38 -7.46
N ALA A 150 -53.20 -4.11 -6.15
CA ALA A 150 -53.16 -2.76 -5.61
C ALA A 150 -51.87 -2.01 -6.00
N ILE A 151 -50.71 -2.67 -5.92
CA ILE A 151 -49.44 -2.10 -6.37
C ILE A 151 -49.46 -1.84 -7.88
N LEU A 152 -49.94 -2.80 -8.69
CA LEU A 152 -50.00 -2.61 -10.14
C LEU A 152 -50.92 -1.46 -10.52
N ASP A 153 -52.04 -1.29 -9.83
CA ASP A 153 -52.97 -0.18 -10.04
C ASP A 153 -52.31 1.17 -9.71
N GLU A 154 -51.47 1.25 -8.67
CA GLU A 154 -50.67 2.44 -8.37
C GLU A 154 -49.68 2.79 -9.50
N TYR A 155 -48.99 1.78 -10.06
CA TYR A 155 -48.07 2.00 -11.19
C TYR A 155 -48.83 2.48 -12.43
N VAL A 156 -49.99 1.88 -12.72
CA VAL A 156 -50.84 2.27 -13.85
C VAL A 156 -51.39 3.68 -13.66
N ALA A 157 -51.93 4.00 -12.48
CA ALA A 157 -52.46 5.32 -12.17
C ALA A 157 -51.40 6.42 -12.24
N ALA A 158 -50.17 6.12 -11.82
CA ALA A 158 -49.04 7.03 -11.90
C ALA A 158 -48.37 7.09 -13.28
N GLY A 159 -48.80 6.27 -14.25
CA GLY A 159 -48.13 6.15 -15.56
C GLY A 159 -46.67 5.70 -15.47
N ARG A 160 -46.31 4.96 -14.41
CA ARG A 160 -44.93 4.55 -14.14
C ARG A 160 -44.67 3.17 -14.75
N PRO A 161 -43.62 2.99 -15.58
CA PRO A 161 -43.26 1.67 -16.10
C PRO A 161 -42.91 0.68 -14.99
N LEU A 162 -43.22 -0.60 -15.21
CA LEU A 162 -42.94 -1.63 -14.19
C LEU A 162 -41.42 -1.92 -14.08
N PRO A 163 -40.91 -2.22 -12.87
CA PRO A 163 -39.54 -2.68 -12.65
C PRO A 163 -39.23 -3.96 -13.45
N GLY A 164 -38.23 -3.91 -14.32
CA GLY A 164 -37.98 -4.97 -15.29
C GLY A 164 -36.82 -5.92 -14.98
N TRP A 165 -36.79 -7.02 -15.73
CA TRP A 165 -35.71 -7.97 -15.85
C TRP A 165 -35.77 -8.62 -17.24
N ARG A 166 -34.76 -8.37 -18.09
CA ARG A 166 -34.68 -8.90 -19.47
C ARG A 166 -35.96 -8.63 -20.29
N GLY A 167 -36.48 -7.40 -20.17
CA GLY A 167 -37.68 -6.95 -20.89
C GLY A 167 -39.01 -7.45 -20.33
N GLN A 168 -39.02 -8.11 -19.17
CA GLN A 168 -40.23 -8.62 -18.51
C GLN A 168 -40.36 -8.06 -17.09
N PRO A 169 -41.57 -7.98 -16.50
CA PRO A 169 -41.74 -7.55 -15.11
C PRO A 169 -40.95 -8.43 -14.13
N SER A 170 -40.20 -7.81 -13.22
CA SER A 170 -39.31 -8.49 -12.30
C SER A 170 -40.06 -9.14 -11.14
N LEU A 171 -40.28 -10.45 -11.22
CA LEU A 171 -40.87 -11.25 -10.13
C LEU A 171 -40.08 -11.11 -8.82
N THR A 172 -38.75 -10.99 -8.90
CA THR A 172 -37.89 -10.78 -7.73
C THR A 172 -38.14 -9.44 -7.06
N HIS A 173 -38.39 -8.38 -7.85
CA HIS A 173 -38.73 -7.07 -7.31
C HIS A 173 -40.09 -7.09 -6.62
N PHE A 174 -41.14 -7.58 -7.29
CA PHE A 174 -42.49 -7.60 -6.70
C PHE A 174 -42.58 -8.54 -5.48
N SER A 175 -41.91 -9.69 -5.51
CA SER A 175 -41.84 -10.55 -4.31
C SER A 175 -41.08 -9.90 -3.15
N ARG A 176 -40.09 -9.04 -3.42
CA ARG A 176 -39.40 -8.23 -2.41
C ARG A 176 -40.34 -7.17 -1.83
N LEU A 177 -41.06 -6.44 -2.68
CA LEU A 177 -42.00 -5.40 -2.28
C LEU A 177 -43.14 -5.96 -1.42
N LEU A 178 -43.69 -7.11 -1.82
CA LEU A 178 -44.78 -7.79 -1.11
C LEU A 178 -44.34 -8.59 0.13
N GLY A 179 -43.03 -8.79 0.34
CA GLY A 179 -42.55 -9.66 1.43
C GLY A 179 -43.02 -11.12 1.29
N CYS A 180 -43.12 -11.64 0.06
CA CYS A 180 -43.55 -13.00 -0.22
C CYS A 180 -42.44 -13.84 -0.89
N ARG A 181 -42.66 -15.15 -0.99
CA ARG A 181 -41.73 -16.00 -1.75
C ARG A 181 -41.87 -15.71 -3.26
N HIS A 182 -40.76 -15.88 -4.00
CA HIS A 182 -40.72 -15.63 -5.44
C HIS A 182 -41.74 -16.48 -6.24
N ASP A 183 -41.96 -17.73 -5.82
CA ASP A 183 -42.93 -18.64 -6.43
C ASP A 183 -44.38 -18.21 -6.22
N ALA A 184 -44.66 -17.39 -5.21
CA ALA A 184 -46.02 -16.92 -4.92
C ALA A 184 -46.49 -15.82 -5.88
N VAL A 185 -45.58 -15.07 -6.50
CA VAL A 185 -45.92 -14.03 -7.51
C VAL A 185 -46.13 -14.66 -8.89
N ARG A 186 -45.44 -15.76 -9.18
CA ARG A 186 -45.43 -16.41 -10.50
C ARG A 186 -46.83 -16.73 -11.07
N PRO A 187 -47.83 -17.20 -10.29
CA PRO A 187 -49.19 -17.40 -10.79
C PRO A 187 -49.84 -16.13 -11.36
N HIS A 188 -49.48 -14.96 -10.84
CA HIS A 188 -50.04 -13.66 -11.23
C HIS A 188 -49.36 -13.00 -12.44
N HIS A 189 -48.60 -13.77 -13.23
CA HIS A 189 -47.92 -13.28 -14.43
C HIS A 189 -48.85 -12.57 -15.43
N ALA A 190 -50.12 -12.98 -15.53
CA ALA A 190 -51.09 -12.35 -16.43
C ALA A 190 -51.42 -10.91 -16.01
N ALA A 191 -51.58 -10.64 -14.70
CA ALA A 191 -51.81 -9.29 -14.18
C ALA A 191 -50.58 -8.40 -14.41
N LEU A 192 -49.37 -8.94 -14.20
CA LEU A 192 -48.11 -8.26 -14.50
C LEU A 192 -47.98 -7.93 -15.98
N ALA A 193 -48.33 -8.85 -16.87
CA ALA A 193 -48.29 -8.64 -18.32
C ALA A 193 -49.33 -7.59 -18.78
N ALA A 194 -50.53 -7.61 -18.20
CA ALA A 194 -51.57 -6.62 -18.49
C ALA A 194 -51.12 -5.20 -18.09
N ALA A 195 -50.60 -5.03 -16.87
CA ALA A 195 -50.06 -3.74 -16.41
C ALA A 195 -48.85 -3.31 -17.26
N ALA A 196 -47.92 -4.23 -17.56
CA ALA A 196 -46.77 -3.96 -18.43
C ALA A 196 -47.17 -3.50 -19.84
N ALA A 197 -48.28 -3.99 -20.38
CA ALA A 197 -48.78 -3.54 -21.69
C ALA A 197 -49.30 -2.09 -21.66
N VAL A 198 -49.71 -1.59 -20.49
CA VAL A 198 -50.21 -0.22 -20.31
C VAL A 198 -49.08 0.77 -20.06
N VAL A 199 -48.19 0.47 -19.11
CA VAL A 199 -47.15 1.42 -18.66
C VAL A 199 -45.74 1.09 -19.15
N GLY A 200 -45.54 -0.04 -19.83
CA GLY A 200 -44.24 -0.52 -20.24
C GLY A 200 -43.43 -1.14 -19.10
N VAL A 201 -42.17 -1.49 -19.41
CA VAL A 201 -41.23 -2.13 -18.48
C VAL A 201 -39.88 -1.42 -18.57
N THR A 202 -39.30 -1.10 -17.43
CA THR A 202 -37.95 -0.52 -17.32
C THR A 202 -36.86 -1.55 -17.66
N GLU A 203 -35.64 -1.11 -17.97
CA GLU A 203 -34.52 -2.01 -18.26
C GLU A 203 -34.14 -2.91 -17.07
N GLY A 204 -34.40 -2.43 -15.85
CA GLY A 204 -34.06 -3.12 -14.61
C GLY A 204 -34.96 -2.75 -13.45
N ALA A 205 -34.79 -3.45 -12.33
CA ALA A 205 -35.43 -3.11 -11.08
C ALA A 205 -34.47 -2.30 -10.20
N PHE A 206 -34.90 -1.10 -9.81
CA PHE A 206 -34.08 -0.16 -9.03
C PHE A 206 -34.49 -0.13 -7.55
N LEU A 207 -33.56 0.32 -6.71
CA LEU A 207 -33.80 0.63 -5.30
C LEU A 207 -34.46 2.00 -5.18
N ASP A 208 -35.30 2.14 -4.16
CA ASP A 208 -36.07 3.35 -3.90
C ASP A 208 -35.18 4.32 -3.11
N GLY A 209 -34.52 5.22 -3.84
CA GLY A 209 -33.63 6.22 -3.25
C GLY A 209 -33.19 7.25 -4.28
N SER A 210 -33.13 8.51 -3.88
CA SER A 210 -32.57 9.56 -4.73
C SER A 210 -31.05 9.53 -4.62
N VAL A 211 -30.38 9.44 -5.77
CA VAL A 211 -28.92 9.56 -5.86
C VAL A 211 -28.53 11.01 -5.55
N GLN A 212 -27.81 11.21 -4.45
CA GLN A 212 -27.39 12.55 -3.99
C GLN A 212 -26.00 12.92 -4.47
N GLY A 213 -25.12 11.93 -4.65
CA GLY A 213 -23.77 12.13 -5.13
C GLY A 213 -23.76 12.81 -6.51
N ARG A 214 -22.83 13.74 -6.72
CA ARG A 214 -22.71 14.45 -7.98
C ARG A 214 -21.33 14.30 -8.59
N LEU A 215 -21.31 14.23 -9.91
CA LEU A 215 -20.12 14.32 -10.75
C LEU A 215 -20.37 15.40 -11.80
N ASP A 216 -19.57 16.46 -11.77
CA ASP A 216 -19.70 17.60 -12.69
C ASP A 216 -21.09 18.25 -12.68
N GLY A 217 -21.72 18.33 -11.50
CA GLY A 217 -23.04 18.93 -11.30
C GLY A 217 -24.22 17.98 -11.52
N GLU A 218 -23.99 16.85 -12.20
CA GLU A 218 -25.01 15.84 -12.48
C GLU A 218 -24.95 14.66 -11.49
N PRO A 219 -26.03 13.89 -11.30
CA PRO A 219 -25.97 12.64 -10.53
C PRO A 219 -24.87 11.71 -11.06
N TRP A 220 -24.08 11.11 -10.16
CA TRP A 220 -22.95 10.25 -10.57
C TRP A 220 -23.40 8.93 -11.23
N VAL A 221 -24.58 8.45 -10.85
CA VAL A 221 -25.34 7.39 -11.53
C VAL A 221 -26.82 7.78 -11.55
N ASP A 222 -27.56 7.32 -12.55
CA ASP A 222 -28.99 7.66 -12.67
C ASP A 222 -29.86 6.96 -11.61
N SER A 223 -29.48 5.72 -11.26
CA SER A 223 -30.17 4.91 -10.26
C SER A 223 -29.31 3.70 -9.86
N ILE A 224 -29.63 3.10 -8.71
CA ILE A 224 -28.96 1.90 -8.21
C ILE A 224 -29.85 0.68 -8.45
N ALA A 225 -29.35 -0.26 -9.25
CA ALA A 225 -30.09 -1.46 -9.62
C ALA A 225 -29.97 -2.57 -8.56
N THR A 226 -31.08 -3.29 -8.33
CA THR A 226 -31.11 -4.51 -7.50
C THR A 226 -30.57 -5.74 -8.23
N ASN A 227 -30.58 -5.72 -9.56
CA ASN A 227 -30.12 -6.82 -10.38
C ASN A 227 -28.57 -6.82 -10.43
N HIS A 228 -27.92 -7.99 -10.54
CA HIS A 228 -26.46 -8.07 -10.51
C HIS A 228 -25.78 -7.86 -11.86
N GLU A 229 -26.55 -7.88 -12.96
CA GLU A 229 -26.04 -7.75 -14.33
C GLU A 229 -25.91 -6.27 -14.76
N SER A 230 -26.62 -5.34 -14.10
CA SER A 230 -26.55 -3.91 -14.39
C SER A 230 -25.19 -3.31 -14.01
N ALA A 231 -24.74 -2.37 -14.85
CA ALA A 231 -23.54 -1.59 -14.63
C ALA A 231 -23.56 -0.85 -13.28
N ASN A 232 -24.75 -0.38 -12.85
CA ASN A 232 -24.97 0.37 -11.60
C ASN A 232 -25.63 -0.52 -10.52
N SER A 233 -25.39 -1.83 -10.57
CA SER A 233 -25.90 -2.75 -9.54
C SER A 233 -25.33 -2.44 -8.16
N LEU A 234 -26.17 -2.49 -7.12
CA LEU A 234 -25.73 -2.34 -5.72
C LEU A 234 -24.56 -3.26 -5.41
N ALA A 235 -24.61 -4.51 -5.90
CA ALA A 235 -23.54 -5.47 -5.69
C ALA A 235 -22.19 -5.03 -6.25
N ARG A 236 -22.18 -4.42 -7.45
CA ARG A 236 -20.97 -3.91 -8.08
C ARG A 236 -20.49 -2.64 -7.41
N LEU A 237 -21.40 -1.68 -7.18
CA LEU A 237 -21.07 -0.41 -6.52
C LEU A 237 -20.51 -0.63 -5.11
N SER A 238 -21.08 -1.55 -4.33
CA SER A 238 -20.54 -1.92 -3.02
C SER A 238 -19.15 -2.55 -3.10
N ARG A 239 -18.86 -3.38 -4.13
CA ARG A 239 -17.49 -3.89 -4.36
C ARG A 239 -16.52 -2.79 -4.77
N ILE A 240 -16.98 -1.79 -5.53
CA ILE A 240 -16.17 -0.64 -5.94
C ILE A 240 -15.84 0.24 -4.73
N LEU A 241 -16.81 0.52 -3.86
CA LEU A 241 -16.58 1.21 -2.58
C LEU A 241 -15.60 0.43 -1.69
N HIS A 242 -15.78 -0.89 -1.60
CA HIS A 242 -14.87 -1.79 -0.87
C HIS A 242 -13.44 -1.75 -1.41
N ALA A 243 -13.28 -1.78 -2.74
CA ALA A 243 -11.99 -1.62 -3.42
C ALA A 243 -11.38 -0.22 -3.21
N SER A 244 -12.20 0.83 -3.21
CA SER A 244 -11.76 2.21 -2.97
C SER A 244 -11.23 2.38 -1.56
N CYS A 245 -11.91 1.80 -0.56
CA CYS A 245 -11.42 1.74 0.81
C CYS A 245 -10.10 0.96 0.89
N TYR A 246 -9.97 -0.16 0.18
CA TYR A 246 -8.71 -0.91 0.09
C TYR A 246 -7.57 -0.04 -0.47
N VAL A 247 -7.80 0.68 -1.57
CA VAL A 247 -6.80 1.57 -2.19
C VAL A 247 -6.29 2.58 -1.18
N VAL A 248 -7.20 3.31 -0.51
CA VAL A 248 -6.85 4.35 0.47
C VAL A 248 -6.10 3.77 1.65
N ILE A 249 -6.61 2.69 2.24
CA ILE A 249 -5.98 2.06 3.41
C ILE A 249 -4.61 1.50 3.03
N ALA A 250 -4.51 0.71 1.96
CA ALA A 250 -3.25 0.07 1.56
C ALA A 250 -2.19 1.10 1.15
N PHE A 251 -2.57 2.16 0.44
CA PHE A 251 -1.64 3.20 0.01
C PHE A 251 -1.20 4.09 1.17
N LEU A 252 -2.09 4.55 2.06
CA LEU A 252 -1.74 5.54 3.08
C LEU A 252 -1.17 4.93 4.37
N SER A 253 -1.43 3.64 4.64
CA SER A 253 -0.81 2.91 5.76
C SER A 253 0.50 2.23 5.37
N GLY A 254 0.61 1.80 4.11
CA GLY A 254 1.71 0.96 3.63
C GLY A 254 1.68 -0.46 4.20
N MET A 255 0.58 -0.89 4.80
CA MET A 255 0.36 -2.27 5.26
C MET A 255 0.49 -3.28 4.10
N ARG A 256 0.89 -4.51 4.40
CA ARG A 256 0.87 -5.62 3.43
C ARG A 256 -0.56 -6.02 3.15
N GLU A 257 -0.75 -6.69 2.01
CA GLU A 257 -2.07 -7.16 1.61
C GLU A 257 -2.74 -8.04 2.69
N SER A 258 -2.01 -8.96 3.30
CA SER A 258 -2.51 -9.77 4.41
C SER A 258 -2.84 -8.92 5.65
N GLU A 259 -2.01 -7.94 5.99
CA GLU A 259 -2.24 -7.03 7.13
C GLU A 259 -3.52 -6.20 6.90
N VAL A 260 -3.71 -5.60 5.72
CA VAL A 260 -4.94 -4.83 5.40
C VAL A 260 -6.18 -5.70 5.53
N LYS A 261 -6.12 -6.96 5.09
CA LYS A 261 -7.29 -7.84 5.07
C LYS A 261 -7.75 -8.33 6.43
N HIS A 262 -6.86 -8.37 7.40
CA HIS A 262 -7.18 -8.77 8.77
C HIS A 262 -7.54 -7.55 9.64
N ILE A 263 -7.88 -6.41 9.05
CA ILE A 263 -8.47 -5.30 9.77
C ILE A 263 -9.86 -5.73 10.26
N LYS A 264 -10.08 -5.55 11.56
CA LYS A 264 -11.36 -5.82 12.23
C LYS A 264 -12.11 -4.51 12.48
N ARG A 265 -13.39 -4.62 12.82
CA ARG A 265 -14.18 -3.56 13.42
C ARG A 265 -13.51 -3.04 14.69
N ASP A 266 -13.75 -1.76 15.02
CA ASP A 266 -13.20 -1.08 16.21
C ASP A 266 -11.66 -1.05 16.23
N CYS A 267 -11.03 -1.09 15.06
CA CYS A 267 -9.57 -1.10 14.91
C CYS A 267 -8.91 0.28 15.04
N ILE A 268 -9.69 1.35 15.14
CA ILE A 268 -9.19 2.73 15.16
C ILE A 268 -9.06 3.24 16.59
N GLU A 269 -7.88 3.78 16.92
CA GLU A 269 -7.64 4.56 18.14
C GLU A 269 -7.26 6.00 17.76
N ILE A 270 -7.99 6.98 18.29
CA ILE A 270 -7.71 8.41 18.10
C ILE A 270 -7.21 9.02 19.41
N LYS A 271 -6.09 9.75 19.36
CA LYS A 271 -5.58 10.51 20.50
C LYS A 271 -5.87 12.00 20.31
N TYR A 272 -6.31 12.61 21.40
CA TYR A 272 -6.68 14.02 21.50
C TYR A 272 -5.72 14.75 22.43
N ASP A 273 -5.48 16.02 22.15
CA ASP A 273 -4.75 16.91 23.07
C ASP A 273 -5.68 17.45 24.18
N GLU A 274 -5.14 18.32 25.04
CA GLU A 274 -5.88 18.92 26.15
C GLU A 274 -7.06 19.79 25.70
N ASP A 275 -7.02 20.31 24.47
CA ASP A 275 -8.08 21.12 23.84
C ASP A 275 -9.12 20.26 23.09
N GLY A 276 -8.99 18.92 23.14
CA GLY A 276 -9.90 17.99 22.47
C GLY A 276 -9.67 17.88 20.96
N ARG A 277 -8.52 18.33 20.43
CA ARG A 277 -8.19 18.23 19.00
C ARG A 277 -7.47 16.91 18.70
N PRO A 278 -7.88 16.16 17.67
CA PRO A 278 -7.22 14.91 17.32
C PRO A 278 -5.83 15.19 16.73
N TYR A 279 -4.78 14.61 17.32
CA TYR A 279 -3.39 14.78 16.85
C TYR A 279 -2.74 13.47 16.36
N ARG A 280 -3.34 12.31 16.64
CA ARG A 280 -2.82 11.01 16.19
C ARG A 280 -3.93 9.99 15.98
N TRP A 281 -3.89 9.33 14.82
CA TRP A 281 -4.76 8.22 14.48
C TRP A 281 -3.93 6.94 14.36
N LYS A 282 -4.45 5.86 14.92
CA LYS A 282 -3.83 4.54 14.88
C LYS A 282 -4.82 3.53 14.36
N LEU A 283 -4.31 2.57 13.61
CA LEU A 283 -5.05 1.44 13.04
C LEU A 283 -4.41 0.14 13.52
N SER A 284 -5.19 -0.74 14.12
CA SER A 284 -4.73 -2.04 14.63
C SER A 284 -5.15 -3.19 13.72
N SER A 285 -4.25 -4.16 13.52
CA SER A 285 -4.50 -5.38 12.75
C SER A 285 -3.48 -6.48 13.12
N LEU A 286 -3.28 -7.48 12.26
CA LEU A 286 -2.33 -8.58 12.44
C LEU A 286 -1.14 -8.48 11.48
N ALA A 287 0.06 -8.67 12.01
CA ALA A 287 1.31 -8.82 11.27
C ALA A 287 1.71 -10.30 11.19
N PHE A 288 2.15 -10.74 10.00
CA PHE A 288 2.51 -12.15 9.76
C PHE A 288 3.98 -12.33 9.39
N LYS A 289 4.53 -11.39 8.61
CA LYS A 289 5.85 -11.57 7.99
C LYS A 289 6.96 -11.29 9.00
N GLY A 290 7.69 -12.34 9.37
CA GLY A 290 8.82 -12.26 10.29
C GLY A 290 8.45 -12.64 11.72
N GLU A 291 7.19 -13.03 11.94
CA GLU A 291 6.67 -13.53 13.21
C GLU A 291 6.72 -15.06 13.23
N ASP A 292 6.85 -15.62 14.44
CA ASP A 292 6.92 -17.06 14.66
C ASP A 292 5.52 -17.72 14.66
N GLU A 293 4.47 -16.93 14.90
CA GLU A 293 3.07 -17.37 14.94
C GLU A 293 2.41 -17.36 13.56
N VAL A 294 1.71 -18.44 13.20
CA VAL A 294 1.08 -18.61 11.88
C VAL A 294 -0.22 -17.82 11.78
N GLU A 295 -0.87 -17.60 12.93
CA GLU A 295 -2.11 -16.88 13.15
C GLU A 295 -1.93 -15.35 13.02
N GLY A 296 -0.69 -14.87 13.11
CA GLY A 296 -0.33 -13.46 13.05
C GLY A 296 -0.38 -12.76 14.42
N VAL A 297 0.48 -11.76 14.60
CA VAL A 297 0.68 -11.05 15.86
C VAL A 297 0.00 -9.67 15.80
N PRO A 298 -0.69 -9.21 16.85
CA PRO A 298 -1.25 -7.87 16.89
C PRO A 298 -0.21 -6.78 16.62
N ALA A 299 -0.56 -5.86 15.72
CA ALA A 299 0.29 -4.74 15.32
C ALA A 299 -0.54 -3.47 15.09
N THR A 300 0.11 -2.32 15.23
CA THR A 300 -0.54 -1.01 15.11
C THR A 300 0.24 -0.10 14.17
N TRP A 301 -0.47 0.57 13.28
CA TRP A 301 0.06 1.53 12.31
C TRP A 301 -0.41 2.93 12.66
N THR A 302 0.47 3.92 12.53
CA THR A 302 0.03 5.33 12.56
C THR A 302 -0.52 5.67 11.18
N VAL A 303 -1.72 6.27 11.14
CA VAL A 303 -2.45 6.59 9.92
C VAL A 303 -2.99 8.02 9.97
N CYS A 304 -3.67 8.46 8.90
CA CYS A 304 -4.31 9.78 8.83
C CYS A 304 -5.84 9.67 8.90
N ALA A 305 -6.52 10.79 9.12
CA ALA A 305 -7.99 10.85 9.18
C ALA A 305 -8.68 10.26 7.94
N THR A 306 -8.06 10.34 6.76
CA THR A 306 -8.60 9.75 5.52
C THR A 306 -8.71 8.23 5.59
N VAL A 307 -7.76 7.57 6.25
CA VAL A 307 -7.82 6.12 6.49
C VAL A 307 -8.96 5.78 7.45
N VAL A 308 -9.21 6.63 8.46
CA VAL A 308 -10.31 6.44 9.40
C VAL A 308 -11.66 6.49 8.68
N ARG A 309 -11.89 7.49 7.82
CA ARG A 309 -13.13 7.56 7.02
C ARG A 309 -13.34 6.32 6.15
N ALA A 310 -12.27 5.81 5.53
CA ALA A 310 -12.35 4.57 4.75
C ALA A 310 -12.75 3.36 5.62
N VAL A 311 -12.22 3.25 6.84
CA VAL A 311 -12.61 2.21 7.80
C VAL A 311 -14.07 2.36 8.22
N GLU A 312 -14.54 3.57 8.51
CA GLU A 312 -15.94 3.83 8.84
C GLU A 312 -16.91 3.40 7.73
N MET A 313 -16.55 3.63 6.46
CA MET A 313 -17.35 3.16 5.33
C MET A 313 -17.41 1.64 5.27
N LEU A 314 -16.28 0.95 5.51
CA LEU A 314 -16.25 -0.51 5.58
C LEU A 314 -17.08 -1.05 6.74
N GLU A 315 -17.02 -0.40 7.91
CA GLU A 315 -17.79 -0.79 9.09
C GLU A 315 -19.31 -0.68 8.87
N LYS A 316 -19.75 0.34 8.13
CA LYS A 316 -21.15 0.52 7.72
C LYS A 316 -21.54 -0.49 6.63
N LEU A 317 -20.63 -0.75 5.68
CA LEU A 317 -20.86 -1.65 4.58
C LEU A 317 -20.88 -3.13 5.01
N GLN A 318 -20.22 -3.51 6.10
CA GLN A 318 -20.30 -4.88 6.63
C GLN A 318 -21.46 -5.04 7.62
N PRO A 319 -22.08 -6.23 7.72
CA PRO A 319 -23.01 -6.54 8.80
C PRO A 319 -22.38 -6.36 10.18
N LYS A 320 -23.17 -5.95 11.18
CA LYS A 320 -22.68 -5.76 12.56
C LYS A 320 -22.12 -7.04 13.19
N THR A 321 -22.56 -8.21 12.72
CA THR A 321 -22.09 -9.53 13.18
C THR A 321 -20.76 -9.95 12.56
N CYS A 322 -20.21 -9.17 11.64
CA CYS A 322 -18.94 -9.48 10.99
C CYS A 322 -17.81 -8.64 11.61
N ASP A 323 -16.81 -9.35 12.13
CA ASP A 323 -15.63 -8.74 12.73
C ASP A 323 -14.68 -8.19 11.66
N TYR A 324 -14.41 -8.94 10.59
CA TYR A 324 -13.46 -8.54 9.55
C TYR A 324 -14.09 -7.60 8.51
N LEU A 325 -13.36 -6.54 8.17
CA LEU A 325 -13.86 -5.53 7.24
C LEU A 325 -13.65 -5.90 5.76
N PHE A 326 -12.61 -6.67 5.46
CA PHE A 326 -12.30 -7.19 4.12
C PHE A 326 -12.76 -8.64 3.95
N THR A 327 -14.06 -8.86 4.09
CA THR A 327 -14.72 -10.14 3.78
C THR A 327 -15.78 -9.97 2.69
N GLY A 328 -16.27 -11.10 2.16
CA GLY A 328 -17.24 -11.11 1.08
C GLY A 328 -18.56 -10.42 1.46
N LEU A 329 -19.02 -9.53 0.58
CA LEU A 329 -20.25 -8.76 0.77
C LEU A 329 -21.52 -9.61 0.55
N LEU A 330 -22.62 -9.25 1.21
CA LEU A 330 -23.89 -9.98 1.17
C LEU A 330 -24.59 -9.96 -0.20
N HIS A 331 -24.32 -8.95 -1.03
CA HIS A 331 -25.03 -8.66 -2.28
C HIS A 331 -24.70 -9.60 -3.45
N GLY A 332 -24.20 -10.82 -3.21
CA GLY A 332 -23.86 -11.79 -4.26
C GLY A 332 -24.94 -12.85 -4.52
N ASN A 333 -25.01 -13.33 -5.77
CA ASN A 333 -25.79 -14.53 -6.12
C ASN A 333 -25.20 -15.74 -5.39
N GLY A 334 -25.86 -16.15 -4.30
CA GLY A 334 -25.39 -17.24 -3.46
C GLY A 334 -24.01 -16.94 -2.91
N ALA A 335 -23.93 -16.06 -1.90
CA ALA A 335 -22.77 -15.91 -1.04
C ALA A 335 -22.41 -17.29 -0.44
N LYS A 336 -21.73 -18.13 -1.23
CA LYS A 336 -21.14 -19.37 -0.77
C LYS A 336 -20.22 -18.93 0.34
N LYS A 337 -20.46 -19.44 1.55
CA LYS A 337 -19.56 -19.24 2.68
C LYS A 337 -18.17 -19.63 2.19
N SER A 338 -17.33 -18.63 1.98
CA SER A 338 -15.90 -18.83 1.81
C SER A 338 -15.43 -19.56 3.07
N SER A 339 -14.59 -20.59 2.92
CA SER A 339 -13.92 -21.21 4.07
C SER A 339 -13.01 -20.21 4.79
N ASN A 340 -12.62 -19.14 4.09
CA ASN A 340 -11.75 -18.10 4.62
C ASN A 340 -12.58 -16.95 5.18
N GLU A 341 -12.21 -16.51 6.38
CA GLU A 341 -12.83 -15.37 7.09
C GLU A 341 -12.60 -14.03 6.38
N VAL A 342 -11.52 -13.92 5.59
CA VAL A 342 -11.12 -12.74 4.82
C VAL A 342 -11.02 -13.03 3.31
N GLU A 343 -11.16 -12.00 2.48
CA GLU A 343 -11.08 -12.12 1.03
C GLU A 343 -9.70 -12.58 0.54
N GLY A 344 -9.67 -13.50 -0.43
CA GLY A 344 -8.43 -13.92 -1.08
C GLY A 344 -7.84 -12.85 -2.01
N ASN A 345 -6.51 -12.88 -2.22
CA ASN A 345 -5.80 -11.90 -3.08
C ASN A 345 -6.36 -11.82 -4.52
N ARG A 346 -6.84 -12.95 -5.06
CA ARG A 346 -7.46 -12.98 -6.40
C ARG A 346 -8.75 -12.14 -6.44
N ALA A 347 -9.60 -12.25 -5.42
CA ALA A 347 -10.85 -11.49 -5.34
C ALA A 347 -10.56 -9.99 -5.19
N THR A 348 -9.66 -9.61 -4.30
CA THR A 348 -9.25 -8.21 -4.12
C THR A 348 -8.68 -7.61 -5.40
N ASN A 349 -7.81 -8.34 -6.12
CA ASN A 349 -7.32 -7.87 -7.42
C ASN A 349 -8.45 -7.74 -8.45
N ALA A 350 -9.44 -8.64 -8.44
CA ALA A 350 -10.60 -8.51 -9.33
C ALA A 350 -11.42 -7.25 -9.00
N HIS A 351 -11.69 -6.97 -7.73
CA HIS A 351 -12.42 -5.77 -7.29
C HIS A 351 -11.67 -4.48 -7.64
N LEU A 352 -10.34 -4.45 -7.46
CA LEU A 352 -9.50 -3.31 -7.86
C LEU A 352 -9.57 -3.04 -9.37
N ASN A 353 -9.59 -4.08 -10.20
CA ASN A 353 -9.67 -3.93 -11.64
C ASN A 353 -11.10 -3.61 -12.13
N ASP A 354 -12.13 -4.02 -11.38
CA ASP A 354 -13.52 -3.60 -11.62
C ASP A 354 -13.73 -2.12 -11.30
N LEU A 355 -13.10 -1.60 -10.22
CA LEU A 355 -13.02 -0.16 -9.94
C LEU A 355 -12.42 0.60 -11.13
N VAL A 356 -11.27 0.15 -11.66
CA VAL A 356 -10.63 0.79 -12.82
C VAL A 356 -11.55 0.77 -14.05
N ALA A 357 -12.18 -0.39 -14.33
CA ALA A 357 -13.08 -0.51 -15.47
C ALA A 357 -14.31 0.39 -15.34
N PHE A 358 -14.91 0.45 -14.15
CA PHE A 358 -16.06 1.32 -13.87
C PHE A 358 -15.70 2.79 -14.04
N VAL A 359 -14.60 3.23 -13.41
CA VAL A 359 -14.13 4.62 -13.51
C VAL A 359 -13.85 5.01 -14.95
N ASN A 360 -13.12 4.17 -15.71
CA ASN A 360 -12.79 4.49 -17.09
C ASN A 360 -14.04 4.55 -17.98
N GLN A 361 -15.04 3.72 -17.74
CA GLN A 361 -16.32 3.80 -18.44
C GLN A 361 -17.05 5.09 -18.08
N LEU A 362 -17.15 5.42 -16.79
CA LEU A 362 -17.80 6.66 -16.34
C LEU A 362 -17.11 7.90 -16.91
N CYS A 363 -15.77 7.91 -16.98
CA CYS A 363 -15.02 8.97 -17.63
C CYS A 363 -15.33 9.05 -19.14
N ALA A 364 -15.42 7.91 -19.83
CA ALA A 364 -15.77 7.89 -21.25
C ALA A 364 -17.18 8.46 -21.49
N ASP A 365 -18.16 8.05 -20.68
CA ASP A 365 -19.55 8.51 -20.77
C ASP A 365 -19.68 10.02 -20.47
N ARG A 366 -18.80 10.55 -19.61
CA ARG A 366 -18.80 11.96 -19.18
C ARG A 366 -17.77 12.84 -19.90
N GLY A 367 -17.01 12.29 -20.85
CA GLY A 367 -15.97 13.03 -21.58
C GLY A 367 -14.80 13.51 -20.69
N ARG A 368 -14.50 12.82 -19.59
CA ARG A 368 -13.41 13.19 -18.67
C ARG A 368 -12.08 12.56 -19.03
N SER A 369 -10.98 13.26 -18.70
CA SER A 369 -9.60 12.82 -18.99
C SER A 369 -8.87 12.15 -17.83
N ASP A 370 -9.44 12.16 -16.62
CA ASP A 370 -8.87 11.54 -15.42
C ASP A 370 -9.12 10.03 -15.37
N ILE A 371 -8.86 9.35 -16.49
CA ILE A 371 -8.89 7.89 -16.62
C ILE A 371 -7.72 7.24 -15.90
N ILE A 372 -7.90 6.00 -15.46
CA ILE A 372 -6.86 5.17 -14.85
C ILE A 372 -6.31 4.22 -15.93
N ALA A 373 -5.29 4.69 -16.65
CA ALA A 373 -4.71 4.00 -17.79
C ALA A 373 -3.17 3.99 -17.76
N ASP A 374 -2.55 3.02 -18.44
CA ASP A 374 -1.11 3.01 -18.67
C ASP A 374 -0.69 4.10 -19.68
N SER A 375 0.62 4.29 -19.87
CA SER A 375 1.16 5.29 -20.81
C SER A 375 0.79 5.05 -22.28
N ALA A 376 0.24 3.88 -22.61
CA ALA A 376 -0.30 3.53 -23.92
C ALA A 376 -1.84 3.73 -24.00
N GLY A 377 -2.47 4.30 -22.97
CA GLY A 377 -3.91 4.55 -22.92
C GLY A 377 -4.77 3.32 -22.63
N ARG A 378 -4.17 2.19 -22.24
CA ARG A 378 -4.92 0.97 -21.92
C ARG A 378 -5.32 0.95 -20.45
N PRO A 379 -6.48 0.39 -20.06
CA PRO A 379 -6.88 0.29 -18.65
C PRO A 379 -5.78 -0.35 -17.79
N PHE A 380 -5.38 0.34 -16.73
CA PHE A 380 -4.25 -0.12 -15.91
C PHE A 380 -4.63 -1.31 -15.05
N LYS A 381 -3.83 -2.38 -15.09
CA LYS A 381 -4.12 -3.60 -14.31
C LYS A 381 -3.56 -3.51 -12.89
N LEU A 382 -4.41 -3.16 -11.92
CA LEU A 382 -4.05 -3.06 -10.52
C LEU A 382 -3.80 -4.42 -9.87
N LYS A 383 -2.86 -4.39 -8.90
CA LYS A 383 -2.47 -5.49 -8.02
C LYS A 383 -2.20 -4.93 -6.62
N THR A 384 -2.58 -5.68 -5.59
CA THR A 384 -2.31 -5.33 -4.19
C THR A 384 -0.83 -5.07 -3.89
N SER A 385 0.11 -5.71 -4.60
CA SER A 385 1.56 -5.54 -4.42
C SER A 385 2.10 -4.15 -4.79
N TYR A 386 1.33 -3.33 -5.51
CA TYR A 386 1.76 -2.00 -5.94
C TYR A 386 1.82 -0.98 -4.79
N PHE A 387 0.82 -0.98 -3.90
CA PHE A 387 0.59 0.14 -2.96
C PHE A 387 1.74 0.34 -1.98
N ARG A 388 2.18 -0.73 -1.31
CA ARG A 388 3.27 -0.65 -0.32
C ARG A 388 4.58 -0.15 -0.94
N ARG A 389 4.96 -0.61 -2.14
CA ARG A 389 6.19 -0.13 -2.81
C ARG A 389 6.06 1.33 -3.22
N THR A 390 4.88 1.73 -3.68
CA THR A 390 4.59 3.11 -4.11
C THR A 390 4.65 4.08 -2.92
N LEU A 391 4.03 3.75 -1.77
CA LEU A 391 4.14 4.60 -0.58
C LEU A 391 5.58 4.71 -0.08
N ALA A 392 6.30 3.59 -0.01
CA ALA A 392 7.70 3.58 0.41
C ALA A 392 8.57 4.54 -0.42
N TRP A 393 8.30 4.60 -1.72
CA TRP A 393 8.97 5.49 -2.67
C TRP A 393 8.70 6.98 -2.38
N HIS A 394 7.46 7.34 -2.00
CA HIS A 394 7.11 8.71 -1.61
C HIS A 394 7.72 9.08 -0.26
N ILE A 395 7.63 8.19 0.74
CA ILE A 395 8.16 8.43 2.09
C ILE A 395 9.68 8.61 2.02
N ALA A 396 10.40 7.75 1.32
CA ALA A 396 11.87 7.79 1.24
C ALA A 396 12.43 9.11 0.66
N ARG A 397 11.65 9.85 -0.13
CA ARG A 397 12.01 11.17 -0.69
C ARG A 397 11.88 12.32 0.29
N ARG A 398 11.26 12.09 1.44
CA ARG A 398 11.08 13.12 2.47
C ARG A 398 12.27 13.11 3.42
N PRO A 399 12.63 14.27 3.99
CA PRO A 399 13.61 14.34 5.06
C PRO A 399 13.25 13.36 6.17
N GLY A 400 14.16 12.45 6.47
CA GLY A 400 13.94 11.41 7.45
C GLY A 400 13.01 10.25 7.09
N GLY A 401 12.60 10.19 5.83
CA GLY A 401 11.75 9.15 5.26
C GLY A 401 12.23 7.74 5.50
N LEU A 402 13.54 7.49 5.52
CA LEU A 402 14.09 6.15 5.78
C LEU A 402 13.80 5.65 7.19
N ILE A 403 13.85 6.54 8.19
CA ILE A 403 13.52 6.20 9.58
C ILE A 403 12.01 5.99 9.69
N ALA A 404 11.22 6.90 9.12
CA ALA A 404 9.77 6.80 9.09
C ALA A 404 9.33 5.47 8.44
N LEU A 405 9.97 5.07 7.33
CA LEU A 405 9.72 3.81 6.66
C LEU A 405 10.08 2.61 7.54
N ALA A 406 11.20 2.66 8.25
CA ALA A 406 11.62 1.59 9.16
C ALA A 406 10.61 1.33 10.28
N ILE A 407 10.12 2.42 10.88
CA ILE A 407 9.12 2.40 11.95
C ILE A 407 7.79 1.91 11.37
N GLN A 408 7.30 2.55 10.31
CA GLN A 408 6.01 2.24 9.69
C GLN A 408 5.93 0.80 9.18
N TYR A 409 7.04 0.23 8.69
CA TYR A 409 7.04 -1.10 8.06
C TYR A 409 7.45 -2.23 9.01
N GLY A 410 7.71 -1.94 10.29
CA GLY A 410 8.17 -2.93 11.26
C GLY A 410 9.56 -3.49 10.92
N HIS A 411 10.40 -2.69 10.24
CA HIS A 411 11.73 -3.08 9.77
C HIS A 411 12.84 -2.35 10.53
N MET A 412 12.65 -2.12 11.84
CA MET A 412 13.66 -1.48 12.68
C MET A 412 15.00 -2.22 12.65
N ARG A 413 15.01 -3.56 12.53
CA ARG A 413 16.26 -4.34 12.41
C ARG A 413 17.04 -4.01 11.14
N THR A 414 16.38 -3.65 10.04
CA THR A 414 17.03 -3.26 8.77
C THR A 414 17.56 -1.83 8.80
N VAL A 415 17.01 -0.96 9.65
CA VAL A 415 17.50 0.43 9.82
C VAL A 415 18.46 0.58 11.01
N LEU A 416 18.41 -0.32 11.98
CA LEU A 416 19.50 -0.51 12.92
C LEU A 416 20.68 -1.19 12.19
N ASP A 417 20.47 -2.23 11.37
CA ASP A 417 21.54 -2.85 10.55
C ASP A 417 22.06 -1.96 9.41
N ALA A 418 21.23 -1.15 8.75
CA ALA A 418 21.75 -0.14 7.80
C ALA A 418 22.47 1.01 8.51
N ARG A 419 22.28 1.17 9.83
CA ARG A 419 23.06 2.07 10.70
C ARG A 419 24.26 1.36 11.36
N THR A 420 24.38 0.03 11.29
CA THR A 420 25.49 -0.76 11.88
C THR A 420 26.28 -1.61 10.89
N SER A 421 26.04 -1.50 9.59
CA SER A 421 26.78 -2.27 8.58
C SER A 421 27.09 -1.43 7.34
N SER A 422 28.24 -0.76 7.35
CA SER A 422 29.07 -0.68 6.13
C SER A 422 29.60 -2.07 5.73
N GLY A 423 29.52 -3.07 6.61
CA GLY A 423 29.71 -4.47 6.27
C GLY A 423 29.13 -5.38 7.35
N TYR A 424 28.50 -6.48 6.93
CA TYR A 424 27.89 -7.55 7.75
C TYR A 424 26.58 -7.23 8.48
N GLY A 425 25.45 -7.60 7.87
CA GLY A 425 24.16 -7.68 8.59
C GLY A 425 22.92 -8.02 7.76
N SER A 426 22.77 -7.48 6.54
CA SER A 426 21.61 -7.77 5.68
C SER A 426 22.01 -8.46 4.38
N ARG A 427 21.88 -9.78 4.31
CA ARG A 427 22.01 -10.55 3.05
C ARG A 427 20.75 -10.42 2.18
N SER A 428 20.35 -9.20 1.86
CA SER A 428 19.48 -8.89 0.70
C SER A 428 20.02 -7.67 -0.05
N ARG A 429 21.13 -7.87 -0.77
CA ARG A 429 21.83 -6.87 -1.58
C ARG A 429 21.05 -6.35 -2.83
N GLY A 430 19.72 -6.36 -2.82
CA GLY A 430 18.96 -5.91 -3.99
C GLY A 430 17.44 -6.03 -3.88
N GLY A 431 16.83 -5.42 -2.87
CA GLY A 431 15.36 -5.41 -2.75
C GLY A 431 14.76 -4.06 -2.37
N ILE A 432 15.44 -3.31 -1.49
CA ILE A 432 15.08 -1.92 -1.18
C ILE A 432 16.33 -1.04 -1.18
N HIS A 433 17.45 -1.51 -0.62
CA HIS A 433 18.71 -0.76 -0.58
C HIS A 433 19.21 -0.30 -1.95
N GLY A 434 19.14 -1.14 -2.99
CA GLY A 434 19.52 -0.71 -4.35
C GLY A 434 18.58 0.35 -4.95
N VAL A 435 17.29 0.34 -4.59
CA VAL A 435 16.35 1.42 -4.94
C VAL A 435 16.67 2.66 -4.11
N LEU A 436 16.95 2.51 -2.82
CA LEU A 436 17.31 3.60 -1.93
C LEU A 436 18.62 4.28 -2.37
N ASP A 437 19.62 3.54 -2.85
CA ASP A 437 20.87 4.10 -3.39
C ASP A 437 20.61 4.90 -4.67
N VAL A 438 19.78 4.37 -5.58
CA VAL A 438 19.33 5.09 -6.78
C VAL A 438 18.62 6.38 -6.41
N GLU A 439 17.71 6.32 -5.46
CA GLU A 439 16.89 7.47 -5.08
C GLU A 439 17.66 8.50 -4.25
N THR A 440 18.59 8.06 -3.40
CA THR A 440 19.52 8.95 -2.70
C THR A 440 20.45 9.64 -3.70
N ALA A 441 20.92 8.93 -4.73
CA ALA A 441 21.71 9.52 -5.80
C ALA A 441 20.91 10.56 -6.60
N LEU A 442 19.63 10.27 -6.91
CA LEU A 442 18.73 11.23 -7.59
C LEU A 442 18.41 12.44 -6.71
N ALA A 443 18.14 12.25 -5.42
CA ALA A 443 17.89 13.35 -4.48
C ALA A 443 19.12 14.25 -4.33
N ALA A 444 20.32 13.66 -4.24
CA ALA A 444 21.56 14.40 -4.24
C ALA A 444 21.80 15.15 -5.57
N ALA A 445 21.46 14.53 -6.70
CA ALA A 445 21.57 15.18 -8.00
C ALA A 445 20.54 16.31 -8.21
N ASN A 446 19.33 16.17 -7.68
CA ASN A 446 18.33 17.24 -7.65
C ASN A 446 18.75 18.37 -6.72
N THR A 447 19.37 18.06 -5.58
CA THR A 447 19.96 19.07 -4.68
C THR A 447 21.06 19.85 -5.40
N ALA A 448 21.94 19.16 -6.11
CA ALA A 448 22.95 19.76 -6.96
C ALA A 448 22.35 20.61 -8.09
N ALA A 449 21.29 20.14 -8.74
CA ALA A 449 20.60 20.89 -9.78
C ALA A 449 19.96 22.17 -9.25
N ARG A 450 19.20 22.06 -8.15
CA ARG A 450 18.60 23.21 -7.48
C ARG A 450 19.66 24.23 -7.06
N LEU A 451 20.76 23.78 -6.47
CA LEU A 451 21.86 24.68 -6.09
C LEU A 451 22.47 25.40 -7.32
N ARG A 452 22.66 24.72 -8.46
CA ARG A 452 23.12 25.38 -9.69
C ARG A 452 22.13 26.42 -10.18
N ASP A 453 20.84 26.06 -10.24
CA ASP A 453 19.81 26.94 -10.80
C ASP A 453 19.61 28.18 -9.90
N GLN A 454 19.65 27.99 -8.57
CA GLN A 454 19.67 29.07 -7.57
C GLN A 454 20.89 29.98 -7.72
N ALA A 455 22.08 29.40 -7.83
CA ALA A 455 23.32 30.14 -8.04
C ALA A 455 23.29 30.95 -9.35
N ALA A 456 22.73 30.38 -10.42
CA ALA A 456 22.56 31.05 -11.71
C ALA A 456 21.53 32.20 -11.65
N ALA A 457 20.50 32.06 -10.80
CA ALA A 457 19.52 33.11 -10.52
C ALA A 457 20.08 34.23 -9.62
N GLY A 458 21.35 34.16 -9.20
CA GLY A 458 22.02 35.17 -8.40
C GLY A 458 21.98 34.94 -6.89
N GLU A 459 21.47 33.79 -6.43
CA GLU A 459 21.44 33.45 -5.01
C GLU A 459 22.87 33.33 -4.46
N LYS A 460 23.16 34.04 -3.36
CA LYS A 460 24.46 34.00 -2.70
C LYS A 460 24.57 32.76 -1.84
N ILE A 461 25.81 32.32 -1.64
CA ILE A 461 26.13 31.05 -0.98
C ILE A 461 27.18 31.32 0.09
N SER A 462 27.02 30.70 1.25
CA SER A 462 27.99 30.74 2.35
C SER A 462 28.29 29.36 2.92
N GLY A 463 29.34 29.30 3.73
CA GLY A 463 29.74 28.12 4.50
C GLY A 463 31.06 27.50 4.01
N PRO A 464 31.73 26.70 4.86
CA PRO A 464 33.08 26.19 4.59
C PRO A 464 33.18 25.32 3.34
N ALA A 465 32.07 24.71 2.92
CA ALA A 465 32.02 23.84 1.76
C ALA A 465 31.40 24.49 0.51
N ALA A 466 31.14 25.81 0.52
CA ALA A 466 30.44 26.50 -0.56
C ALA A 466 31.10 26.32 -1.93
N ARG A 467 32.42 26.54 -2.04
CA ARG A 467 33.19 26.31 -3.28
C ARG A 467 33.07 24.86 -3.76
N ARG A 468 33.26 23.89 -2.85
CA ARG A 468 33.17 22.45 -3.18
C ARG A 468 31.78 22.08 -3.67
N ALA A 469 30.74 22.61 -3.04
CA ALA A 469 29.37 22.37 -3.44
C ALA A 469 29.04 22.97 -4.81
N LEU A 470 29.51 24.17 -5.12
CA LEU A 470 29.37 24.76 -6.45
C LEU A 470 30.10 23.95 -7.52
N THR A 471 31.33 23.52 -7.26
CA THR A 471 32.07 22.65 -8.17
C THR A 471 31.34 21.31 -8.38
N ALA A 472 30.91 20.66 -7.30
CA ALA A 472 30.14 19.42 -7.38
C ALA A 472 28.83 19.61 -8.14
N ALA A 473 28.13 20.71 -7.88
CA ALA A 473 26.91 21.07 -8.54
C ALA A 473 27.14 21.23 -10.04
N ALA A 474 28.15 21.98 -10.48
CA ALA A 474 28.48 22.18 -11.90
C ALA A 474 28.72 20.88 -12.67
N HIS A 475 29.34 19.88 -12.04
CA HIS A 475 29.70 18.60 -12.68
C HIS A 475 28.68 17.48 -12.49
N THR A 476 27.63 17.70 -11.69
CA THR A 476 26.59 16.68 -11.46
C THR A 476 25.60 16.66 -12.63
N PRO A 477 25.43 15.54 -13.35
CA PRO A 477 24.54 15.48 -14.50
C PRO A 477 23.09 15.80 -14.13
N LYS A 478 22.36 16.51 -15.01
CA LYS A 478 20.91 16.67 -14.91
C LYS A 478 20.25 15.31 -15.20
N PHE A 479 19.43 14.82 -14.27
CA PHE A 479 18.66 13.59 -14.48
C PHE A 479 17.30 13.91 -15.11
N GLU A 480 17.28 13.98 -16.44
CA GLU A 480 16.07 14.22 -17.24
C GLU A 480 15.31 12.91 -17.49
N GLY A 481 14.67 12.34 -16.45
CA GLY A 481 13.59 11.36 -16.62
C GLY A 481 13.92 10.02 -17.30
N ARG A 482 15.18 9.58 -17.35
CA ARG A 482 15.54 8.29 -18.01
C ARG A 482 15.09 7.05 -17.23
N ILE A 483 14.72 6.01 -17.98
CA ILE A 483 14.45 4.65 -17.49
C ILE A 483 15.67 4.16 -16.68
N VAL A 484 15.42 3.59 -15.49
CA VAL A 484 16.43 3.09 -14.54
C VAL A 484 16.63 1.57 -14.73
N PRO A 485 17.56 1.10 -15.59
CA PRO A 485 17.87 -0.32 -15.67
C PRO A 485 18.63 -0.80 -14.42
N ALA A 486 18.64 -2.10 -14.14
CA ALA A 486 19.34 -2.68 -12.97
C ALA A 486 20.85 -2.32 -12.88
N LYS A 487 21.50 -2.01 -14.01
CA LYS A 487 22.89 -1.50 -14.05
C LYS A 487 23.04 -0.11 -13.44
N PHE A 488 21.95 0.65 -13.33
CA PHE A 488 21.90 1.99 -12.77
C PHE A 488 22.06 1.99 -11.25
N ALA A 489 21.57 0.97 -10.54
CA ALA A 489 21.78 0.84 -9.08
C ALA A 489 23.26 0.74 -8.70
N LYS A 490 24.06 0.02 -9.50
CA LYS A 490 25.52 0.00 -9.33
C LYS A 490 26.14 1.38 -9.59
N LYS A 491 25.69 2.09 -10.62
CA LYS A 491 26.17 3.45 -10.92
C LYS A 491 25.78 4.46 -9.84
N ALA A 492 24.58 4.33 -9.25
CA ALA A 492 24.12 5.16 -8.16
C ALA A 492 24.91 4.92 -6.87
N ALA A 493 25.17 3.66 -6.51
CA ALA A 493 26.06 3.32 -5.41
C ALA A 493 27.48 3.89 -5.63
N SER A 494 28.03 3.78 -6.85
CA SER A 494 29.31 4.40 -7.21
C SER A 494 29.29 5.93 -7.22
N PHE A 495 28.14 6.56 -7.46
CA PHE A 495 27.97 8.00 -7.34
C PHE A 495 27.95 8.43 -5.88
N LEU A 496 27.21 7.71 -5.03
CA LEU A 496 27.13 7.99 -3.59
C LEU A 496 28.44 7.71 -2.85
N ALA A 497 29.26 6.78 -3.33
CA ALA A 497 30.56 6.48 -2.75
C ALA A 497 31.62 7.59 -2.99
N ARG A 498 31.29 8.68 -3.70
CA ARG A 498 32.22 9.78 -3.98
C ARG A 498 32.30 10.73 -2.79
N ASP A 499 33.38 10.62 -2.03
CA ASP A 499 33.63 11.52 -0.90
C ASP A 499 33.78 12.98 -1.36
N GLY A 500 33.16 13.91 -0.64
CA GLY A 500 33.23 15.35 -0.87
C GLY A 500 32.40 15.89 -2.04
N ILE A 501 31.80 15.05 -2.88
CA ILE A 501 31.10 15.47 -4.11
C ILE A 501 29.57 15.40 -3.96
N VAL A 502 29.06 14.48 -3.14
CA VAL A 502 27.62 14.26 -3.02
C VAL A 502 26.99 15.34 -2.13
N LEU A 503 25.97 16.03 -2.65
CA LEU A 503 25.26 17.10 -1.95
C LEU A 503 24.00 16.55 -1.31
N PHE A 504 23.97 16.53 0.03
CA PHE A 504 22.82 16.07 0.80
C PHE A 504 22.04 17.25 1.35
N ASP A 505 20.79 17.39 0.96
CA ASP A 505 19.89 18.40 1.52
C ASP A 505 19.52 18.05 2.98
N ASN A 506 19.65 19.00 3.90
CA ASN A 506 19.23 18.86 5.30
C ASN A 506 18.30 20.01 5.70
N PRO A 507 16.99 19.88 5.43
CA PRO A 507 16.04 20.95 5.74
C PRO A 507 15.83 21.15 7.24
N GLY A 508 16.04 20.12 8.07
CA GLY A 508 15.96 20.26 9.53
C GLY A 508 17.05 21.17 10.11
N ALA A 509 18.21 21.22 9.46
CA ALA A 509 19.31 22.13 9.82
C ALA A 509 19.41 23.36 8.87
N MET A 510 18.46 23.49 7.94
CA MET A 510 18.39 24.54 6.90
C MET A 510 19.75 24.76 6.24
N LEU A 511 20.30 23.68 5.68
CA LEU A 511 21.58 23.69 4.98
C LEU A 511 21.68 22.54 3.97
N ILE A 512 22.62 22.68 3.04
CA ILE A 512 23.13 21.59 2.20
C ILE A 512 24.43 21.07 2.84
N CYS A 513 24.56 19.76 2.95
CA CYS A 513 25.78 19.08 3.41
C CYS A 513 26.56 18.56 2.20
N ALA A 514 27.67 19.22 1.86
CA ALA A 514 28.63 18.72 0.88
C ALA A 514 29.56 17.72 1.59
N PHE A 515 29.03 16.53 1.82
CA PHE A 515 29.59 15.57 2.78
C PHE A 515 31.00 15.13 2.40
N LYS A 516 31.96 15.50 3.25
CA LYS A 516 33.29 14.92 3.32
C LYS A 516 33.48 14.32 4.71
N ARG A 517 33.82 13.03 4.81
CA ARG A 517 33.89 12.33 6.11
C ARG A 517 34.81 13.05 7.10
N ASP A 518 36.02 13.42 6.67
CA ASP A 518 37.03 14.08 7.51
C ASP A 518 36.58 15.42 8.10
N ASN A 519 35.61 16.08 7.45
CA ASN A 519 35.09 17.37 7.87
C ASN A 519 33.79 17.25 8.68
N ALA A 520 33.26 16.03 8.84
CA ALA A 520 31.96 15.79 9.42
C ALA A 520 32.02 15.71 10.95
N LEU A 521 31.39 16.68 11.61
CA LEU A 521 31.25 16.69 13.08
C LEU A 521 30.08 15.83 13.60
N CYS A 522 29.36 15.14 12.72
CA CYS A 522 28.24 14.25 13.06
C CYS A 522 28.68 12.81 13.34
N GLU A 523 29.98 12.60 13.62
CA GLU A 523 30.60 11.29 13.92
C GLU A 523 30.13 10.15 13.00
N PRO A 524 30.33 10.27 11.68
CA PRO A 524 29.98 9.20 10.75
C PRO A 524 30.93 7.98 10.92
N ASP A 525 30.43 6.78 10.60
CA ASP A 525 31.21 5.54 10.67
C ASP A 525 32.45 5.54 9.75
N PRO A 526 33.45 4.67 9.99
CA PRO A 526 34.69 4.64 9.23
C PRO A 526 34.55 4.60 7.70
N ASP A 527 33.53 3.91 7.20
CA ASP A 527 33.27 3.74 5.75
C ASP A 527 31.98 4.45 5.30
N ALA A 528 31.51 5.44 6.06
CA ALA A 528 30.26 6.12 5.76
C ALA A 528 30.35 6.92 4.45
N THR A 529 29.41 6.68 3.54
CA THR A 529 29.26 7.41 2.27
C THR A 529 28.18 8.50 2.32
N ALA A 530 27.57 8.70 3.50
CA ALA A 530 26.52 9.70 3.73
C ALA A 530 26.60 10.28 5.16
N PRO A 531 26.14 11.54 5.36
CA PRO A 531 26.15 12.18 6.67
C PRO A 531 25.09 11.63 7.63
N ARG A 532 25.37 11.68 8.94
CA ARG A 532 24.34 11.52 9.99
C ARG A 532 23.57 12.84 10.16
N GLN A 533 22.60 13.09 9.26
CA GLN A 533 21.89 14.38 9.17
C GLN A 533 21.18 14.84 10.46
N TYR A 534 20.75 13.91 11.32
CA TYR A 534 20.09 14.21 12.59
C TYR A 534 21.03 14.64 13.70
N ASP A 535 22.31 14.31 13.58
CA ASP A 535 23.35 14.73 14.52
C ASP A 535 24.20 15.85 13.89
N CYS A 536 23.56 16.72 13.12
CA CYS A 536 24.24 17.85 12.49
C CYS A 536 24.70 18.86 13.55
N ARG A 537 26.02 19.01 13.72
CA ARG A 537 26.62 19.92 14.69
C ARG A 537 26.95 21.29 14.09
N PRO A 538 26.75 22.40 14.83
CA PRO A 538 27.23 23.72 14.43
C PRO A 538 28.75 23.73 14.15
N GLY A 539 29.19 24.58 13.23
CA GLY A 539 30.62 24.67 12.85
C GLY A 539 31.14 23.57 11.92
N CYS A 540 30.29 22.62 11.51
CA CYS A 540 30.69 21.53 10.63
C CYS A 540 31.24 22.03 9.27
N GLY A 541 32.41 21.53 8.87
CA GLY A 541 33.12 21.90 7.65
C GLY A 541 32.46 21.44 6.34
N ASN A 542 31.31 20.76 6.42
CA ASN A 542 30.50 20.35 5.28
C ASN A 542 29.31 21.28 4.99
N THR A 543 29.13 22.31 5.82
CA THR A 543 27.95 23.19 5.76
C THR A 543 27.96 24.11 4.54
N VAL A 544 26.83 24.19 3.85
CA VAL A 544 26.54 25.16 2.80
C VAL A 544 25.15 25.76 3.02
N ARG A 545 25.04 27.08 2.94
CA ARG A 545 23.77 27.81 3.01
C ARG A 545 23.62 28.74 1.82
N THR A 546 22.38 29.02 1.48
CA THR A 546 21.98 29.96 0.43
C THR A 546 21.06 31.02 1.02
N ASP A 547 20.76 32.10 0.29
CA ASP A 547 19.85 33.14 0.77
C ASP A 547 18.48 32.54 1.17
N THR A 548 17.99 31.53 0.45
CA THR A 548 16.78 30.76 0.79
C THR A 548 16.90 30.13 2.17
N HIS A 549 18.04 29.53 2.51
CA HIS A 549 18.25 28.95 3.82
C HIS A 549 18.29 30.03 4.92
N ALA A 550 18.89 31.19 4.66
CA ALA A 550 18.89 32.31 5.59
C ALA A 550 17.47 32.83 5.87
N ARG A 551 16.62 32.90 4.84
CA ARG A 551 15.21 33.23 4.99
C ARG A 551 14.46 32.17 5.82
N LEU A 552 14.63 30.88 5.52
CA LEU A 552 14.01 29.79 6.29
C LEU A 552 14.46 29.80 7.77
N LEU A 553 15.72 30.13 8.05
CA LEU A 553 16.24 30.30 9.41
C LEU A 553 15.50 31.41 10.18
N ARG A 554 15.18 32.52 9.51
CA ARG A 554 14.41 33.62 10.09
C ARG A 554 12.95 33.24 10.33
N GLU A 555 12.30 32.66 9.32
CA GLU A 555 10.93 32.14 9.45
C GLU A 555 10.82 31.17 10.65
N ARG A 556 11.80 30.26 10.79
CA ARG A 556 11.83 29.32 11.92
C ARG A 556 12.09 30.00 13.27
N ALA A 557 12.88 31.07 13.31
CA ALA A 557 13.10 31.84 14.53
C ALA A 557 11.80 32.55 14.97
N ASP A 558 11.05 33.09 14.02
CA ASP A 558 9.80 33.80 14.30
C ASP A 558 8.72 32.83 14.80
N GLU A 559 8.61 31.63 14.23
CA GLU A 559 7.75 30.57 14.75
C GLU A 559 8.10 30.20 16.21
N LEU A 560 9.39 30.11 16.53
CA LEU A 560 9.84 29.77 17.89
C LEU A 560 9.54 30.88 18.89
N ASP A 561 9.59 32.15 18.48
CA ASP A 561 9.23 33.27 19.35
C ASP A 561 7.72 33.33 19.59
N GLN A 562 6.90 33.04 18.58
CA GLN A 562 5.46 32.89 18.75
C GLN A 562 5.14 31.78 19.77
N LEU A 563 5.77 30.62 19.64
CA LEU A 563 5.63 29.53 20.61
C LEU A 563 6.16 29.90 22.00
N ALA A 564 7.23 30.69 22.06
CA ALA A 564 7.80 31.13 23.34
C ALA A 564 6.89 32.11 24.08
N ALA A 565 6.04 32.87 23.38
CA ALA A 565 5.11 33.81 23.98
C ALA A 565 4.02 33.11 24.80
N SER A 566 3.64 31.89 24.41
CA SER A 566 2.61 31.07 25.08
C SER A 566 3.19 29.95 25.95
N ALA A 567 4.52 29.80 26.03
CA ALA A 567 5.17 28.71 26.77
C ALA A 567 5.54 29.10 28.22
N PRO A 568 5.52 28.14 29.17
CA PRO A 568 6.00 28.35 30.54
C PRO A 568 7.45 28.84 30.60
N GLY A 569 7.81 29.64 31.61
CA GLY A 569 9.08 30.38 31.68
C GLY A 569 10.36 29.60 31.30
N PRO A 570 10.63 28.40 31.84
CA PRO A 570 11.80 27.61 31.46
C PRO A 570 11.79 27.18 29.98
N VAL A 571 10.63 26.84 29.43
CA VAL A 571 10.45 26.43 28.03
C VAL A 571 10.56 27.65 27.11
N SER A 572 9.90 28.76 27.46
CA SER A 572 9.99 30.04 26.75
C SER A 572 11.44 30.51 26.60
N ARG A 573 12.24 30.46 27.67
CA ARG A 573 13.68 30.81 27.62
C ARG A 573 14.47 29.93 26.64
N ARG A 574 14.20 28.61 26.61
CA ARG A 574 14.88 27.67 25.68
C ARG A 574 14.46 27.91 24.23
N LEU A 575 13.19 28.21 23.99
CA LEU A 575 12.67 28.53 22.66
C LEU A 575 13.30 29.83 22.13
N LYS A 576 13.29 30.92 22.93
CA LYS A 576 13.95 32.20 22.59
C LYS A 576 15.45 32.05 22.33
N ALA A 577 16.15 31.29 23.17
CA ALA A 577 17.57 31.00 22.95
C ALA A 577 17.79 30.24 21.63
N SER A 578 16.85 29.39 21.21
CA SER A 578 16.92 28.68 19.94
C SER A 578 16.60 29.58 18.75
N ALA A 579 15.60 30.45 18.87
CA ALA A 579 15.28 31.48 17.87
C ALA A 579 16.49 32.40 17.61
N ASN A 580 17.13 32.90 18.68
CA ASN A 580 18.33 33.72 18.57
C ASN A 580 19.47 32.99 17.83
N ARG A 581 19.70 31.71 18.12
CA ARG A 581 20.72 30.93 17.39
C ARG A 581 20.42 30.87 15.89
N PHE A 582 19.17 30.66 15.49
CA PHE A 582 18.81 30.65 14.07
C PHE A 582 18.98 32.02 13.39
N ARG A 583 18.62 33.12 14.07
CA ARG A 583 18.89 34.48 13.57
C ARG A 583 20.37 34.74 13.38
N THR A 584 21.20 34.42 14.38
CA THR A 584 22.66 34.54 14.27
C THR A 584 23.22 33.75 13.08
N MET A 585 22.68 32.57 12.80
CA MET A 585 23.09 31.77 11.63
C MET A 585 22.70 32.43 10.31
N ALA A 586 21.53 33.06 10.24
CA ALA A 586 21.09 33.82 9.07
C ALA A 586 21.94 35.09 8.86
N ASP A 587 22.21 35.84 9.92
CA ASP A 587 23.01 37.07 9.85
C ASP A 587 24.47 36.78 9.49
N THR A 588 25.00 35.66 9.99
CA THR A 588 26.31 35.14 9.58
C THR A 588 26.32 34.86 8.07
N HIS A 589 25.25 34.26 7.52
CA HIS A 589 25.14 34.04 6.08
C HIS A 589 25.20 35.37 5.34
N ASP A 590 24.36 36.34 5.69
CA ASP A 590 24.32 37.64 5.00
C ASP A 590 25.67 38.38 5.02
N THR A 591 26.46 38.20 6.09
CA THR A 591 27.78 38.81 6.25
C THR A 591 28.85 38.19 5.34
N ILE A 592 28.83 36.86 5.18
CA ILE A 592 29.92 36.12 4.51
C ILE A 592 29.51 35.51 3.17
N ALA A 593 28.24 35.61 2.77
CA ALA A 593 27.74 35.02 1.55
C ALA A 593 28.34 35.69 0.31
N GLN A 594 28.74 34.87 -0.64
CA GLN A 594 29.39 35.30 -1.87
C GLN A 594 28.58 34.82 -3.07
N SER A 595 28.66 35.56 -4.18
CA SER A 595 28.07 35.10 -5.44
C SER A 595 28.84 33.89 -5.97
N ALA A 596 28.19 33.09 -6.81
CA ALA A 596 28.85 31.94 -7.43
C ALA A 596 30.13 32.34 -8.17
N LYS A 597 30.10 33.47 -8.91
CA LYS A 597 31.25 34.04 -9.64
C LYS A 597 32.43 34.42 -8.74
N ALA A 598 32.20 34.77 -7.47
CA ALA A 598 33.27 35.09 -6.53
C ALA A 598 33.89 33.84 -5.89
N LEU A 599 33.17 32.71 -5.89
CA LEU A 599 33.58 31.45 -5.28
C LEU A 599 34.25 30.48 -6.26
N THR A 600 33.87 30.53 -7.54
CA THR A 600 34.45 29.79 -8.67
C THR A 600 35.56 30.59 -9.33
#